data_AF-A0A7X2S6F4-F1
#
_entry.id   AF-A0A7X2S6F4-F1
#
_cell.length_a   1.000
_cell.length_b   1.000
_cell.length_c   1.000
_cell.angle_alpha   90.00
_cell.angle_beta   90.00
_cell.angle_gamma   90.00
#
_symmetry.space_group_name_H-M   'P 1'
#
loop_
_entity.id
_entity.type
_entity.pdbx_description
1 polymer ?
#
loop_
_entity_poly.entity_id
_entity_poly.type
_entity_poly.pdbx_seq_one_letter_code
_entity_poly.pdbx_strand_id
1 'polypeptide(L)'
;MNTTLLQNRPIKIKMNPFFFVWLFMVTVGGIALSIFLIGYGFQFKSSYSLISIFVGIVTLPFSMLTTILWVPSFFKRGTTLYKIYEGENGYITDGKRQVAFKDIQDIRLNLYRPSLQGLFYQELIVSTFDNRVVRFHTFNTLKPLDVKQHIEKYVIPYMHPHAQEAWFRKFTNGRIQP
;
A
#
# COMPACT_ATOMS: atom_id res chain seq x y z
N MET A 1 17.57 37.72 1.12
CA MET A 1 16.63 36.85 1.87
C MET A 1 15.36 36.71 1.05
N ASN A 2 15.10 35.55 0.44
CA ASN A 2 13.86 35.25 -0.29
C ASN A 2 13.73 33.73 -0.53
N THR A 3 13.61 32.94 0.54
CA THR A 3 13.51 31.46 0.46
C THR A 3 12.25 30.88 1.10
N THR A 4 11.34 31.70 1.61
CA THR A 4 10.16 31.23 2.37
C THR A 4 8.92 30.88 1.53
N LEU A 5 8.89 31.19 0.22
CA LEU A 5 7.69 30.99 -0.60
C LEU A 5 7.56 29.60 -1.25
N LEU A 6 8.62 28.77 -1.25
CA LEU A 6 8.55 27.40 -1.78
C LEU A 6 8.09 26.35 -0.74
N GLN A 7 8.11 26.70 0.55
CA GLN A 7 7.93 25.75 1.66
C GLN A 7 6.47 25.29 1.89
N ASN A 8 5.48 25.88 1.19
CA ASN A 8 4.07 25.72 1.58
C ASN A 8 3.19 24.87 0.65
N ARG A 9 3.74 24.26 -0.41
CA ARG A 9 2.94 23.37 -1.27
C ARG A 9 3.08 21.92 -0.79
N PRO A 10 2.02 21.30 -0.24
CA PRO A 10 2.11 19.92 0.19
C PRO A 10 2.36 19.00 -1.00
N ILE A 11 3.33 18.11 -0.85
CA ILE A 11 3.58 17.03 -1.78
C ILE A 11 2.47 16.00 -1.55
N LYS A 12 1.53 15.93 -2.49
CA LYS A 12 0.37 15.04 -2.41
C LYS A 12 0.76 13.68 -2.97
N ILE A 13 0.85 12.67 -2.11
CA ILE A 13 1.02 11.30 -2.55
C ILE A 13 -0.34 10.75 -2.95
N LYS A 14 -0.53 10.57 -4.26
CA LYS A 14 -1.79 10.10 -4.84
C LYS A 14 -1.71 8.60 -5.09
N MET A 15 -2.86 7.94 -5.07
CA MET A 15 -2.98 6.57 -5.54
C MET A 15 -2.61 6.48 -7.02
N ASN A 16 -1.85 5.45 -7.41
CA ASN A 16 -1.59 5.18 -8.82
C ASN A 16 -2.77 4.40 -9.45
N PRO A 17 -3.43 4.95 -10.50
CA PRO A 17 -4.60 4.33 -11.10
C PRO A 17 -4.31 3.00 -11.80
N PHE A 18 -3.05 2.71 -12.14
CA PHE A 18 -2.65 1.43 -12.75
C PHE A 18 -3.02 0.24 -11.86
N PHE A 19 -2.73 0.32 -10.55
CA PHE A 19 -3.00 -0.79 -9.62
C PHE A 19 -4.48 -1.09 -9.47
N PHE A 20 -5.33 -0.07 -9.62
CA PHE A 20 -6.77 -0.25 -9.61
C PHE A 20 -7.26 -1.03 -10.84
N VAL A 21 -6.77 -0.68 -12.02
CA VAL A 21 -7.14 -1.36 -13.27
C VAL A 21 -6.65 -2.79 -13.25
N TRP A 22 -5.41 -3.00 -12.81
CA TRP A 22 -4.84 -4.33 -12.62
C TRP A 22 -5.68 -5.17 -11.65
N LEU A 23 -6.02 -4.61 -10.50
CA LEU A 23 -6.81 -5.34 -9.52
C LEU A 23 -8.22 -5.64 -10.00
N PHE A 24 -8.87 -4.69 -10.66
CA PHE A 24 -10.18 -4.90 -11.28
C PHE A 24 -10.15 -6.07 -12.25
N MET A 25 -9.11 -6.14 -13.10
CA MET A 25 -8.93 -7.28 -14.02
C MET A 25 -8.74 -8.60 -13.28
N VAL A 26 -7.91 -8.64 -12.22
CA VAL A 26 -7.66 -9.87 -11.46
C VAL A 26 -8.91 -10.35 -10.73
N THR A 27 -9.67 -9.43 -10.15
CA THR A 27 -10.87 -9.73 -9.35
C THR A 27 -12.05 -10.12 -10.23
N VAL A 28 -12.45 -9.25 -11.16
CA VAL A 28 -13.56 -9.52 -12.08
C VAL A 28 -13.22 -10.66 -13.03
N GLY A 29 -11.99 -10.69 -13.55
CA GLY A 29 -11.50 -11.79 -14.39
C GLY A 29 -11.46 -13.11 -13.63
N GLY A 30 -11.04 -13.11 -12.36
CA GLY A 30 -11.04 -14.30 -11.50
C GLY A 30 -12.44 -14.84 -11.26
N ILE A 31 -13.42 -13.97 -10.98
CA ILE A 31 -14.83 -14.37 -10.83
C ILE A 31 -15.38 -14.92 -12.16
N ALA A 32 -15.20 -14.19 -13.26
CA ALA A 32 -15.68 -14.59 -14.57
C ALA A 32 -15.09 -15.93 -15.03
N LEU A 33 -13.77 -16.11 -14.85
CA LEU A 33 -13.06 -17.34 -15.15
C LEU A 33 -13.58 -18.50 -14.28
N SER A 34 -13.81 -18.25 -13.00
CA SER A 34 -14.32 -19.29 -12.09
C SER A 34 -15.70 -19.77 -12.51
N ILE A 35 -16.63 -18.85 -12.81
CA ILE A 35 -17.98 -19.18 -13.30
C ILE A 35 -17.88 -19.94 -14.62
N PHE A 36 -17.03 -19.47 -15.54
CA PHE A 36 -16.80 -20.13 -16.82
C PHE A 36 -16.28 -21.56 -16.65
N LEU A 37 -15.29 -21.79 -15.79
CA LEU A 37 -14.71 -23.12 -15.54
C LEU A 37 -15.72 -24.09 -14.90
N ILE A 38 -16.53 -23.60 -13.97
CA ILE A 38 -17.62 -24.39 -13.36
C ILE A 38 -18.63 -24.77 -14.44
N GLY A 39 -19.11 -23.80 -15.23
CA GLY A 39 -20.09 -24.04 -16.30
C GLY A 39 -19.55 -24.95 -17.40
N TYR A 40 -18.29 -24.80 -17.79
CA TYR A 40 -17.60 -25.68 -18.74
C TYR A 40 -17.46 -27.09 -18.20
N GLY A 41 -17.04 -27.23 -16.94
CA GLY A 41 -16.84 -28.52 -16.30
C GLY A 41 -18.13 -29.33 -16.18
N PHE A 42 -19.25 -28.68 -15.85
CA PHE A 42 -20.57 -29.34 -15.78
C PHE A 42 -21.10 -29.87 -17.12
N GLN A 43 -20.50 -29.51 -18.25
CA GLN A 43 -20.86 -30.12 -19.54
C GLN A 43 -20.31 -31.55 -19.70
N PHE A 44 -19.36 -31.97 -18.86
CA PHE A 44 -18.73 -33.31 -18.90
C PHE A 44 -18.20 -33.73 -20.28
N LYS A 45 -17.82 -32.76 -21.13
CA LYS A 45 -17.29 -33.00 -22.48
C LYS A 45 -15.78 -33.26 -22.52
N SER A 46 -15.09 -33.11 -21.39
CA SER A 46 -13.63 -33.23 -21.28
C SER A 46 -13.26 -34.12 -20.10
N SER A 47 -12.18 -34.90 -20.25
CA SER A 47 -11.61 -35.69 -19.13
C SER A 47 -11.17 -34.81 -17.95
N TYR A 48 -10.98 -33.51 -18.18
CA TYR A 48 -10.59 -32.54 -17.16
C TYR A 48 -11.78 -31.84 -16.48
N SER A 49 -13.02 -32.22 -16.80
CA SER A 49 -14.23 -31.56 -16.28
C SER A 49 -14.26 -31.43 -14.76
N LEU A 50 -13.87 -32.48 -14.01
CA LEU A 50 -13.81 -32.43 -12.55
C LEU A 50 -12.74 -31.45 -12.03
N ILE A 51 -11.60 -31.36 -12.73
CA ILE A 51 -10.53 -30.41 -12.39
C ILE A 51 -11.02 -28.99 -12.64
N SER A 52 -11.70 -28.73 -13.76
CA SER A 52 -12.27 -27.41 -14.07
C SER A 52 -13.28 -26.96 -13.01
N ILE A 53 -14.17 -27.86 -12.57
CA ILE A 53 -15.13 -27.58 -11.49
C ILE A 53 -14.39 -27.27 -10.19
N PHE A 54 -13.44 -28.12 -9.80
CA PHE A 54 -12.68 -27.95 -8.56
C PHE A 54 -11.92 -26.63 -8.53
N VAL A 55 -11.17 -26.32 -9.60
CA VAL A 55 -10.45 -25.05 -9.72
C VAL A 55 -11.42 -23.89 -9.58
N GLY A 56 -12.52 -23.89 -10.33
CA GLY A 56 -13.51 -22.82 -10.27
C GLY A 56 -14.14 -22.64 -8.88
N ILE A 57 -14.48 -23.73 -8.18
CA ILE A 57 -15.04 -23.67 -6.82
C ILE A 57 -14.03 -23.13 -5.81
N VAL A 58 -12.74 -23.44 -5.96
CA VAL A 58 -11.68 -22.95 -5.06
C VAL A 58 -11.33 -21.49 -5.37
N THR A 59 -11.26 -21.11 -6.64
CA THR A 59 -10.88 -19.74 -7.05
C THR A 59 -11.99 -18.73 -6.80
N LEU A 60 -13.26 -19.10 -6.97
CA LEU A 60 -14.41 -18.21 -6.80
C LEU A 60 -14.47 -17.50 -5.43
N PRO A 61 -14.44 -18.20 -4.28
CA PRO A 61 -14.49 -17.55 -2.97
C PRO A 61 -13.26 -16.69 -2.71
N PHE A 62 -12.08 -17.08 -3.21
CA PHE A 62 -10.87 -16.26 -3.11
C PHE A 62 -10.99 -14.96 -3.92
N SER A 63 -11.47 -15.03 -5.16
CA SER A 63 -11.70 -13.86 -6.01
C SER A 63 -12.81 -12.96 -5.43
N MET A 64 -13.86 -13.53 -4.86
CA MET A 64 -14.92 -12.76 -4.18
C MET A 64 -14.40 -12.05 -2.93
N LEU A 65 -13.69 -12.76 -2.05
CA LEU A 65 -13.12 -12.19 -0.84
C LEU A 65 -12.13 -11.06 -1.16
N THR A 66 -11.24 -11.29 -2.13
CA THR A 66 -10.31 -10.24 -2.57
C THR A 66 -11.04 -9.04 -3.17
N THR A 67 -12.12 -9.25 -3.93
CA THR A 67 -12.96 -8.15 -4.43
C THR A 67 -13.52 -7.33 -3.27
N ILE A 68 -14.20 -7.97 -2.31
CA ILE A 68 -14.83 -7.32 -1.14
C ILE A 68 -13.81 -6.50 -0.36
N LEU A 69 -12.65 -7.08 -0.09
CA LEU A 69 -11.60 -6.39 0.64
C LEU A 69 -11.09 -5.19 -0.15
N TRP A 70 -11.04 -5.20 -1.47
CA TRP A 70 -10.52 -4.06 -2.21
C TRP A 70 -11.55 -3.01 -2.61
N VAL A 71 -12.85 -3.26 -2.41
CA VAL A 71 -13.94 -2.30 -2.63
C VAL A 71 -13.62 -0.89 -2.09
N PRO A 72 -13.10 -0.70 -0.87
CA PRO A 72 -12.77 0.65 -0.36
C PRO A 72 -11.72 1.39 -1.21
N SER A 73 -10.78 0.66 -1.81
CA SER A 73 -9.78 1.23 -2.74
C SER A 73 -10.44 1.75 -4.01
N PHE A 74 -11.54 1.10 -4.44
CA PHE A 74 -12.29 1.51 -5.62
C PHE A 74 -13.00 2.86 -5.42
N PHE A 75 -13.59 3.06 -4.24
CA PHE A 75 -14.28 4.32 -3.88
C PHE A 75 -13.31 5.48 -3.58
N LYS A 76 -12.04 5.20 -3.29
CA LYS A 76 -11.02 6.20 -3.01
C LYS A 76 -10.19 6.61 -4.24
N ARG A 77 -10.60 6.23 -5.45
CA ARG A 77 -9.86 6.51 -6.69
C ARG A 77 -9.51 8.00 -6.83
N GLY A 78 -8.24 8.30 -7.08
CA GLY A 78 -7.75 9.68 -7.26
C GLY A 78 -7.61 10.49 -5.97
N THR A 79 -7.88 9.90 -4.80
CA THR A 79 -7.68 10.58 -3.52
C THR A 79 -6.19 10.65 -3.15
N THR A 80 -5.85 11.67 -2.37
CA THR A 80 -4.53 11.81 -1.77
C THR A 80 -4.47 10.86 -0.57
N LEU A 81 -3.52 9.93 -0.57
CA LEU A 81 -3.32 8.96 0.52
C LEU A 81 -2.79 9.66 1.76
N TYR A 82 -1.74 10.46 1.55
CA TYR A 82 -1.14 11.33 2.55
C TYR A 82 -0.41 12.47 1.85
N LYS A 83 -0.14 13.51 2.63
CA LYS A 83 0.59 14.71 2.23
C LYS A 83 1.88 14.78 3.02
N ILE A 84 2.94 15.21 2.36
CA ILE A 84 4.22 15.52 2.99
C ILE A 84 4.40 17.04 2.89
N TYR A 85 4.61 17.68 4.04
CA TYR A 85 5.01 19.08 4.13
C TYR A 85 6.51 19.09 4.41
N GLU A 86 7.29 19.61 3.48
CA GLU A 86 8.75 19.60 3.56
C GLU A 86 9.29 20.72 4.47
N GLY A 87 10.47 20.49 5.04
CA GLY A 87 11.27 21.49 5.75
C GLY A 87 11.61 21.06 7.16
N GLU A 88 12.29 21.95 7.88
CA GLU A 88 12.79 21.66 9.23
C GLU A 88 11.67 21.35 10.25
N ASN A 89 10.49 21.92 10.04
CA ASN A 89 9.27 21.63 10.81
C ASN A 89 8.26 20.83 9.98
N GLY A 90 8.75 20.04 9.03
CA GLY A 90 7.93 19.24 8.13
C GLY A 90 7.23 18.08 8.84
N TYR A 91 6.18 17.59 8.19
CA TYR A 91 5.33 16.54 8.74
C TYR A 91 4.60 15.73 7.65
N ILE A 92 4.21 14.51 8.01
CA ILE A 92 3.34 13.65 7.21
C ILE A 92 1.91 13.71 7.77
N THR A 93 0.91 13.85 6.91
CA THR A 93 -0.50 13.85 7.33
C THR A 93 -1.45 13.22 6.31
N ASP A 94 -2.51 12.55 6.78
CA ASP A 94 -3.67 12.15 5.97
C ASP A 94 -4.89 13.09 6.16
N GLY A 95 -4.69 14.21 6.86
CA GLY A 95 -5.74 15.16 7.26
C GLY A 95 -6.43 14.82 8.58
N LYS A 96 -6.29 13.59 9.09
CA LYS A 96 -6.80 13.18 10.41
C LYS A 96 -5.68 13.01 11.44
N ARG A 97 -4.54 12.54 10.97
CA ARG A 97 -3.35 12.20 11.76
C ARG A 97 -2.17 12.98 11.20
N GLN A 98 -1.26 13.39 12.07
CA GLN A 98 -0.09 14.17 11.73
C GLN A 98 1.12 13.64 12.51
N VAL A 99 2.26 13.54 11.85
CA VAL A 99 3.54 13.15 12.46
C VAL A 99 4.63 14.10 11.98
N ALA A 100 5.27 14.82 12.90
CA ALA A 100 6.41 15.67 12.59
C ALA A 100 7.66 14.83 12.32
N PHE A 101 8.50 15.25 11.38
CA PHE A 101 9.69 14.48 10.99
C PHE A 101 10.67 14.26 12.16
N LYS A 102 10.80 15.25 13.04
CA LYS A 102 11.66 15.20 14.23
C LYS A 102 11.24 14.12 15.22
N ASP A 103 9.96 13.79 15.29
CA ASP A 103 9.41 12.79 16.21
C ASP A 103 9.54 11.36 15.68
N ILE A 104 9.87 11.20 14.39
CA ILE A 104 9.91 9.90 13.73
C ILE A 104 11.16 9.13 14.19
N GLN A 105 10.93 7.97 14.78
CA GLN A 105 11.96 6.99 15.11
C GLN A 105 12.15 5.98 13.96
N ASP A 106 11.06 5.51 13.36
CA ASP A 106 11.11 4.52 12.30
C ASP A 106 10.01 4.72 11.27
N ILE A 107 10.33 4.44 10.00
CA ILE A 107 9.37 4.35 8.91
C ILE A 107 9.53 2.98 8.25
N ARG A 108 8.42 2.29 8.03
CA ARG A 108 8.40 1.03 7.29
C ARG A 108 7.13 0.91 6.47
N LEU A 109 7.27 0.25 5.34
CA LEU A 109 6.17 -0.06 4.45
C LEU A 109 5.91 -1.57 4.56
N ASN A 110 4.92 -1.97 5.35
CA ASN A 110 4.71 -3.37 5.69
C ASN A 110 3.43 -3.89 5.02
N LEU A 111 3.50 -5.10 4.45
CA LEU A 111 2.31 -5.86 4.02
C LEU A 111 1.67 -6.63 5.19
N TYR A 112 2.42 -6.97 6.23
CA TYR A 112 1.98 -7.99 7.17
C TYR A 112 1.40 -7.40 8.47
N ARG A 113 0.09 -7.62 8.64
CA ARG A 113 -0.59 -7.67 9.94
C ARG A 113 -1.22 -9.06 10.06
N PRO A 114 -1.25 -9.68 11.26
CA PRO A 114 -2.06 -10.87 11.52
C PRO A 114 -3.55 -10.52 11.53
N SER A 115 -4.06 -10.05 10.40
CA SER A 115 -5.47 -9.81 10.13
C SER A 115 -5.75 -10.04 8.65
N LEU A 116 -6.98 -10.45 8.32
CA LEU A 116 -7.39 -10.64 6.93
C LEU A 116 -7.12 -9.40 6.09
N GLN A 117 -7.39 -8.20 6.60
CA GLN A 117 -7.08 -6.94 5.91
C GLN A 117 -5.58 -6.72 5.69
N GLY A 118 -4.73 -7.11 6.65
CA GLY A 118 -3.28 -6.99 6.52
C GLY A 118 -2.75 -7.72 5.30
N LEU A 119 -3.21 -8.96 5.08
CA LEU A 119 -2.80 -9.77 3.91
C LEU A 119 -3.03 -9.08 2.56
N PHE A 120 -3.93 -8.10 2.49
CA PHE A 120 -4.35 -7.46 1.26
C PHE A 120 -4.10 -5.95 1.20
N TYR A 121 -3.49 -5.34 2.22
CA TYR A 121 -3.10 -3.93 2.17
C TYR A 121 -1.72 -3.69 2.76
N GLN A 122 -0.92 -2.96 1.98
CA GLN A 122 0.29 -2.34 2.44
C GLN A 122 -0.04 -1.06 3.22
N GLU A 123 0.65 -0.87 4.32
CA GLU A 123 0.54 0.31 5.17
C GLU A 123 1.90 0.96 5.34
N LEU A 124 1.92 2.29 5.26
CA LEU A 124 3.08 3.07 5.69
C LEU A 124 2.95 3.27 7.19
N ILE A 125 3.80 2.59 7.95
CA ILE A 125 3.83 2.64 9.41
C ILE A 125 4.95 3.58 9.84
N VAL A 126 4.58 4.60 10.59
CA VAL A 126 5.49 5.57 11.20
C VAL A 126 5.46 5.36 12.70
N SER A 127 6.61 4.99 13.27
CA SER A 127 6.80 4.86 14.73
C SER A 127 7.56 6.08 15.21
N THR A 128 7.11 6.66 16.32
CA THR A 128 7.69 7.87 16.91
C THR A 128 8.43 7.57 18.21
N PHE A 129 9.33 8.46 18.62
CA PHE A 129 10.12 8.30 19.85
C PHE A 129 9.27 8.24 21.13
N ASP A 130 8.05 8.75 21.09
CA ASP A 130 7.07 8.68 22.17
C ASP A 130 6.21 7.38 22.14
N ASN A 131 6.68 6.34 21.45
CA ASN A 131 6.00 5.05 21.27
C ASN A 131 4.63 5.13 20.55
N ARG A 132 4.27 6.24 19.91
CA ARG A 132 3.07 6.26 19.05
C ARG A 132 3.36 5.55 17.72
N VAL A 133 2.35 4.86 17.20
CA VAL A 133 2.39 4.18 15.90
C VAL A 133 1.28 4.73 15.02
N VAL A 134 1.65 5.52 14.02
CA VAL A 134 0.72 6.11 13.06
C VAL A 134 0.79 5.32 11.75
N ARG A 135 -0.37 4.95 11.20
CA ARG A 135 -0.46 4.09 10.02
C ARG A 135 -1.23 4.77 8.90
N PHE A 136 -0.57 5.01 7.78
CA PHE A 136 -1.19 5.56 6.59
C PHE A 136 -1.53 4.41 5.63
N HIS A 137 -2.82 4.24 5.34
CA HIS A 137 -3.29 3.19 4.44
C HIS A 137 -2.90 3.53 3.01
N THR A 138 -2.10 2.69 2.34
CA THR A 138 -1.69 2.92 0.94
C THR A 138 -2.44 2.03 -0.05
N PHE A 139 -3.27 1.11 0.47
CA PHE A 139 -4.19 0.27 -0.31
C PHE A 139 -3.50 -0.51 -1.45
N ASN A 140 -2.23 -0.87 -1.30
CA ASN A 140 -1.42 -1.50 -2.35
C ASN A 140 -1.36 -0.72 -3.68
N THR A 141 -1.58 0.59 -3.62
CA THR A 141 -1.60 1.46 -4.81
C THR A 141 -0.32 2.26 -4.98
N LEU A 142 0.66 2.07 -4.09
CA LEU A 142 1.98 2.65 -4.18
C LEU A 142 3.01 1.54 -4.37
N LYS A 143 3.99 1.75 -5.25
CA LYS A 143 5.13 0.83 -5.34
C LYS A 143 6.05 1.05 -4.14
N PRO A 144 6.62 -0.01 -3.56
CA PRO A 144 7.59 0.13 -2.48
C PRO A 144 8.76 1.05 -2.83
N LEU A 145 9.25 0.96 -4.07
CA LEU A 145 10.33 1.82 -4.57
C LEU A 145 9.93 3.29 -4.62
N ASP A 146 8.71 3.59 -5.08
CA ASP A 146 8.22 4.97 -5.13
C ASP A 146 8.15 5.51 -3.70
N VAL A 147 7.56 4.77 -2.76
CA VAL A 147 7.47 5.17 -1.35
C VAL A 147 8.86 5.45 -0.76
N LYS A 148 9.82 4.56 -1.02
CA LYS A 148 11.21 4.72 -0.60
C LYS A 148 11.79 6.04 -1.12
N GLN A 149 11.67 6.31 -2.42
CA GLN A 149 12.19 7.54 -3.05
C GLN A 149 11.57 8.81 -2.44
N HIS A 150 10.26 8.81 -2.18
CA HIS A 150 9.60 9.97 -1.56
C HIS A 150 10.07 10.18 -0.11
N ILE A 151 10.23 9.12 0.68
CA ILE A 151 10.70 9.20 2.06
C ILE A 151 12.15 9.69 2.10
N GLU A 152 13.03 9.09 1.30
CA GLU A 152 14.45 9.46 1.23
C GLU A 152 14.65 10.91 0.80
N LYS A 153 13.83 11.39 -0.14
CA LYS A 153 13.94 12.75 -0.65
C LYS A 153 13.36 13.80 0.28
N TYR A 154 12.19 13.54 0.86
CA TYR A 154 11.38 14.61 1.49
C TYR A 154 11.28 14.49 3.01
N VAL A 155 11.60 13.33 3.59
CA VAL A 155 11.40 13.07 5.03
C VAL A 155 12.73 12.85 5.72
N ILE A 156 13.55 11.92 5.22
CA ILE A 156 14.83 11.54 5.84
C ILE A 156 15.75 12.72 6.15
N PRO A 157 15.96 13.72 5.26
CA PRO A 157 16.87 14.83 5.54
C PRO A 157 16.53 15.65 6.80
N TYR A 158 15.27 15.60 7.24
CA TYR A 158 14.74 16.38 8.35
C TYR A 158 14.38 15.52 9.58
N MET A 159 14.64 14.21 9.51
CA MET A 159 14.46 13.30 10.66
C MET A 159 15.60 13.42 11.66
N HIS A 160 15.40 12.92 12.87
CA HIS A 160 16.45 12.82 13.88
C HIS A 160 17.64 11.97 13.36
N PRO A 161 18.92 12.35 13.59
CA PRO A 161 20.09 11.64 13.05
C PRO A 161 20.09 10.12 13.33
N HIS A 162 19.67 9.73 14.53
CA HIS A 162 19.52 8.31 14.88
C HIS A 162 18.55 7.55 13.96
N ALA A 163 17.42 8.18 13.60
CA ALA A 163 16.41 7.59 12.75
C ALA A 163 16.85 7.57 11.27
N GLN A 164 17.63 8.57 10.84
CA GLN A 164 18.29 8.56 9.52
C GLN A 164 19.25 7.37 9.40
N GLU A 165 20.11 7.18 10.40
CA GLU A 165 21.05 6.06 10.41
C GLU A 165 20.33 4.71 10.44
N ALA A 166 19.28 4.58 11.25
CA ALA A 166 18.44 3.38 11.30
C ALA A 166 17.82 3.06 9.92
N TRP A 167 17.35 4.07 9.19
CA TRP A 167 16.85 3.91 7.83
C TRP A 167 17.94 3.41 6.88
N PHE A 168 19.10 4.05 6.84
CA PHE A 168 20.20 3.64 5.95
C PHE A 168 20.65 2.20 6.26
N ARG A 169 20.78 1.82 7.53
CA ARG A 169 21.13 0.44 7.94
C ARG A 169 20.17 -0.61 7.39
N LYS A 170 18.88 -0.30 7.24
CA LYS A 170 17.90 -1.24 6.64
C LYS A 170 18.18 -1.52 5.16
N PHE A 171 18.68 -0.53 4.42
CA PHE A 171 18.88 -0.66 2.97
C PHE A 171 20.33 -0.94 2.57
N THR A 172 21.33 -0.61 3.39
CA THR A 172 22.75 -0.88 3.14
C THR A 172 23.10 -2.36 3.31
N ASN A 173 22.37 -3.10 4.15
CA ASN A 173 22.63 -4.53 4.42
C ASN A 173 21.96 -5.51 3.44
N GLY A 174 21.49 -5.06 2.27
CA GLY A 174 20.90 -5.92 1.23
C GLY A 174 19.61 -6.66 1.62
N ARG A 175 19.07 -6.41 2.81
CA ARG A 175 17.81 -7.02 3.29
C ARG A 175 16.70 -6.00 3.14
N ILE A 176 15.98 -6.07 2.03
CA ILE A 176 14.61 -5.57 1.99
C ILE A 176 13.83 -6.44 2.98
N GLN A 177 13.72 -6.00 4.24
CA GLN A 177 12.84 -6.68 5.19
C GLN A 177 11.40 -6.41 4.76
N PRO A 178 10.58 -7.46 4.53
CA PRO A 178 9.17 -7.32 4.18
C PRO A 178 8.35 -6.66 5.28
#